data_AF-A0A9W7G4J6-F1
#
_entry.id   AF-A0A9W7G4J6-F1
#
_cell.length_a   1.000
_cell.length_b   1.000
_cell.length_c   1.000
_cell.angle_alpha   90.00
_cell.angle_beta   90.00
_cell.angle_gamma   90.00
#
_symmetry.space_group_name_H-M   'P 1'
#
loop_
_entity.id
_entity.type
_entity.pdbx_description
1 polymer ?
#
loop_
_entity_poly.entity_id
_entity_poly.type
_entity_poly.pdbx_seq_one_letter_code
_entity_poly.pdbx_strand_id
1 'polypeptide(L)' 'MSDIQEFAIKPLQQFMKESIHLVKKCTKPDRKEFTAIARATGVGFLIMGFVGFFVKLIHIPINNILVGGS' A
#
# COMPACT_ATOMS: atom_id res chain seq x y z
N MET A 1 7.09 30.23 24.54
CA MET A 1 6.14 29.47 23.68
C MET A 1 6.20 29.92 22.21
N SER A 2 6.86 31.05 21.90
CA SER A 2 7.13 31.58 20.56
C SER A 2 8.33 30.92 19.88
N ASP A 3 9.28 30.39 20.67
CA ASP A 3 10.56 29.87 20.16
C ASP A 3 10.41 28.50 19.49
N ILE A 4 9.53 27.64 20.02
CA ILE A 4 9.20 26.33 19.42
C ILE A 4 8.49 26.52 18.07
N GLN A 5 7.60 27.51 17.94
CA GLN A 5 6.92 27.76 16.66
C GLN A 5 7.90 28.27 15.61
N GLU A 6 8.81 29.18 15.96
CA GLU A 6 9.77 29.70 14.98
C GLU A 6 10.82 28.65 14.57
N PHE A 7 11.29 27.83 15.51
CA PHE A 7 12.26 26.77 15.23
C PHE A 7 11.65 25.54 14.56
N ALA A 8 10.37 25.22 14.80
CA ALA A 8 9.74 24.04 14.19
C ALA A 8 9.02 24.37 12.87
N ILE A 9 8.29 25.49 12.78
CA ILE A 9 7.41 25.76 11.64
C ILE A 9 8.18 26.25 10.42
N LYS A 10 9.23 27.05 10.60
CA LYS A 10 10.07 27.52 9.48
C LYS A 10 10.77 26.36 8.73
N PRO A 11 11.45 25.41 9.38
CA PRO A 11 12.04 24.28 8.65
C PRO A 11 10.98 23.34 8.06
N LEU A 12 9.82 23.17 8.70
CA LEU A 12 8.70 22.40 8.15
C LEU A 12 8.16 23.03 6.85
N GLN A 13 7.96 24.35 6.81
CA GLN A 13 7.54 25.04 5.59
C GLN A 13 8.57 24.92 4.47
N GLN A 14 9.86 25.05 4.79
CA GLN A 14 10.93 24.92 3.83
C GLN A 14 11.03 23.49 3.29
N PHE A 15 10.91 22.48 4.15
CA PHE A 15 10.88 21.07 3.77
C PHE A 15 9.68 20.73 2.88
N MET A 16 8.48 21.27 3.16
CA MET A 16 7.32 21.08 2.28
C MET A 16 7.57 21.69 0.90
N LYS A 17 8.17 22.89 0.84
CA LYS A 17 8.50 23.56 -0.42
C LYS A 17 9.53 22.77 -1.24
N GLU A 18 10.54 22.22 -0.59
CA GLU A 18 11.56 21.37 -1.21
C GLU A 18 10.99 20.02 -1.67
N SER A 19 10.11 19.41 -0.87
CA SER A 19 9.40 18.16 -1.21
C SER A 19 8.56 18.32 -2.48
N ILE A 20 7.85 19.44 -2.61
CA ILE A 20 7.06 19.75 -3.81
C ILE A 20 7.99 19.95 -5.02
N HIS A 21 9.13 20.61 -4.84
CA HIS A 21 10.11 20.79 -5.91
C HIS A 21 10.68 19.44 -6.38
N LEU A 22 11.00 18.55 -5.45
CA LEU A 22 11.50 17.21 -5.74
C LEU A 22 10.47 16.40 -6.54
N VAL A 23 9.21 16.33 -6.09
CA VAL A 23 8.14 15.59 -6.78
C VAL A 23 7.87 16.13 -8.19
N LYS A 24 8.07 17.44 -8.42
CA LYS A 24 7.98 18.04 -9.75
C LYS A 24 9.18 17.70 -10.64
N LYS A 25 10.36 17.46 -10.05
CA LYS A 25 11.60 17.08 -10.75
C LYS A 25 11.64 15.58 -11.10
N CYS A 26 10.95 14.74 -10.33
CA CYS A 26 10.82 13.32 -10.61
C CYS A 26 10.14 13.07 -11.97
N THR A 27 10.67 12.09 -12.72
CA THR A 27 10.02 11.57 -13.93
C THR A 27 8.71 10.89 -13.53
N LYS A 28 7.58 11.45 -13.97
CA LYS A 28 6.27 10.84 -13.76
C LYS A 28 6.11 9.66 -14.73
N PRO A 29 5.60 8.51 -14.27
CA PRO A 29 5.41 7.36 -15.12
C PRO A 29 4.43 7.70 -16.26
N ASP A 30 4.75 7.26 -17.47
CA ASP A 30 3.85 7.42 -18.61
C ASP A 30 2.64 6.48 -18.47
N ARG A 31 1.55 6.75 -19.21
CA ARG A 31 0.34 5.92 -19.20
C ARG A 31 0.63 4.45 -19.54
N LYS A 32 1.59 4.20 -20.43
CA LYS A 32 1.99 2.83 -20.79
C LYS A 32 2.66 2.09 -19.62
N GLU A 33 3.59 2.76 -18.94
CA GLU A 33 4.30 2.20 -17.78
C GLU A 33 3.34 1.94 -16.62
N PHE A 34 2.45 2.90 -16.35
CA PHE A 34 1.43 2.74 -15.31
C PHE A 34 0.50 1.56 -15.61
N THR A 35 0.07 1.40 -16.87
CA THR A 35 -0.80 0.28 -17.27
C THR A 35 -0.08 -1.06 -17.15
N ALA A 36 1.21 -1.13 -17.49
CA ALA A 36 2.00 -2.35 -17.35
C ALA A 36 2.14 -2.77 -15.89
N ILE A 37 2.49 -1.82 -15.00
CA ILE A 37 2.60 -2.07 -13.55
C ILE A 37 1.24 -2.45 -12.97
N ALA A 38 0.18 -1.71 -13.30
CA ALA A 38 -1.17 -1.98 -12.80
C ALA A 38 -1.66 -3.38 -13.21
N ARG A 39 -1.36 -3.83 -14.45
CA ARG A 39 -1.66 -5.19 -14.90
C ARG A 39 -0.88 -6.24 -14.10
N ALA A 40 0.43 -6.06 -13.94
CA ALA A 40 1.25 -6.99 -13.19
C ALA A 40 0.80 -7.12 -11.73
N THR A 41 0.57 -5.98 -11.06
CA THR A 41 0.05 -5.95 -9.67
C THR A 41 -1.36 -6.54 -9.59
N GLY A 42 -2.23 -6.25 -10.55
CA GLY A 42 -3.59 -6.79 -10.59
C GLY A 42 -3.63 -8.31 -10.69
N VAL A 43 -2.77 -8.90 -11.54
CA VAL A 43 -2.64 -10.36 -11.64
C VAL A 43 -2.10 -10.94 -10.33
N GLY A 44 -1.08 -10.32 -9.72
CA GLY A 44 -0.56 -10.75 -8.42
C GLY A 44 -1.62 -10.72 -7.31
N PHE A 45 -2.41 -9.65 -7.25
CA PHE A 45 -3.50 -9.51 -6.28
C PHE A 45 -4.56 -10.61 -6.46
N LEU A 46 -4.95 -10.91 -7.71
CA LEU A 46 -5.90 -11.98 -8.00
C LEU A 46 -5.36 -13.34 -7.55
N ILE A 47 -4.10 -13.67 -7.83
CA ILE A 47 -3.49 -14.94 -7.42
C ILE A 47 -3.48 -15.07 -5.90
N MET A 48 -3.00 -14.04 -5.19
CA MET A 48 -2.94 -14.06 -3.72
C MET A 48 -4.34 -14.14 -3.09
N GLY A 49 -5.31 -13.43 -3.67
CA GLY A 49 -6.71 -13.49 -3.24
C GLY A 49 -7.34 -14.86 -3.44
N PHE A 50 -7.13 -15.48 -4.61
CA PHE A 50 -7.66 -16.82 -4.89
C PHE A 50 -7.04 -17.88 -3.97
N VAL A 51 -5.72 -17.86 -3.78
CA VAL A 51 -5.04 -18.80 -2.88
C VAL A 51 -5.59 -18.67 -1.45
N GLY A 52 -5.75 -17.45 -0.94
CA GLY A 52 -6.34 -17.21 0.38
C GLY A 52 -7.79 -17.71 0.50
N PHE A 53 -8.59 -17.55 -0.56
CA PHE A 53 -9.98 -18.03 -0.59
C PHE A 53 -10.05 -19.56 -0.51
N PHE A 54 -9.24 -20.27 -1.31
CA PHE A 54 -9.22 -21.74 -1.31
C PHE A 54 -8.69 -22.32 0.01
N VAL A 55 -7.62 -21.74 0.57
CA VAL A 55 -7.09 -22.15 1.88
C VAL A 55 -8.17 -22.01 2.95
N LYS A 56 -8.88 -20.87 2.97
CA LYS A 56 -9.96 -20.64 3.94
C LYS A 56 -11.14 -21.57 3.71
N LEU A 57 -11.52 -21.84 2.46
CA LEU A 57 -12.59 -22.78 2.12
C LEU A 57 -12.31 -24.21 2.60
N ILE A 58 -11.06 -24.68 2.49
CA ILE A 58 -10.68 -26.03 2.93
C ILE A 58 -10.61 -26.10 4.45
N HIS A 59 -10.14 -25.04 5.12
CA HIS A 59 -10.00 -25.03 6.57
C HIS A 59 -11.34 -24.96 7.32
N ILE A 60 -12.38 -24.33 6.77
CA ILE A 60 -13.72 -24.25 7.42
C ILE A 60 -14.33 -25.64 7.69
N PRO A 61 -14.48 -26.56 6.71
CA PRO A 61 -15.04 -27.89 6.96
C PRO A 61 -14.10 -28.75 7.81
N ILE A 62 -12.78 -28.62 7.65
CA ILE A 62 -11.79 -29.33 8.48
C ILE A 62 -11.94 -28.93 9.94
N ASN A 63 -12.03 -27.62 10.23
CA ASN A 63 -12.24 -27.13 11.59
C ASN A 63 -13.61 -27.57 12.14
N ASN A 64 -14.66 -27.58 11.32
CA ASN A 64 -15.98 -28.03 11.76
C ASN A 64 -16.01 -29.55 12.09
N ILE A 65 -15.29 -30.39 11.35
CA ILE A 65 -15.18 -31.83 11.63
C ILE A 65 -14.31 -32.10 12.86
N LEU A 66 -13.19 -31.40 13.01
CA LEU A 66 -12.27 -31.57 14.14
C LEU A 66 -12.83 -31.02 15.46
N VAL A 67 -13.51 -29.87 15.42
CA VAL A 67 -14.02 -29.20 16.63
C VAL A 67 -15.45 -29.63 17.00
N GLY A 68 -16.24 -30.10 16.03
CA GLY A 68 -17.61 -30.62 16.24
C GLY A 68 -17.67 -32.12 16.50
N GLY A 69 -16.53 -32.80 16.52
CA GLY A 69 -16.39 -34.23 16.84
C GLY A 69 -16.30 -34.54 18.33
N SER A 70 -16.91 -33.70 19.17
CA SER A 70 -17.06 -33.87 20.62
C SER A 70 -18.52 -33.74 21.03
#